data_AF-A0A7S2H8E1-F1
#
_entry.id   AF-A0A7S2H8E1-F1
#
_cell.length_a   1.000
_cell.length_b   1.000
_cell.length_c   1.000
_cell.angle_alpha   90.00
_cell.angle_beta   90.00
_cell.angle_gamma   90.00
#
_symmetry.space_group_name_H-M   'P 1'
#
loop_
_entity.id
_entity.type
_entity.pdbx_description
1 polymer ?
#
loop_
_entity_poly.entity_id
_entity_poly.type
_entity_poly.pdbx_seq_one_letter_code
_entity_poly.pdbx_strand_id
1 'polypeptide(L)'
;NLNIAVHEGILDKVGSKYKFAHDQIQLAAYSLIPKCEQSSWHLRIGQLLIDSHTDEQLEAMLFLLVDQLNRGKEAITEECKRIHLAELNLRAGKKAKVSGVFSSSAVYFAEGNNRRV
;
A
#
# COMPACT_ATOMS: atom_id res chain seq x y z
N ASN A 1 -16.48 -5.23 -18.64
CA ASN A 1 -17.18 -6.47 -18.26
C ASN A 1 -16.13 -7.50 -17.87
N LEU A 2 -16.07 -7.94 -16.61
CA LEU A 2 -15.00 -8.84 -16.12
C LEU A 2 -15.08 -10.26 -16.73
N ASN A 3 -16.25 -10.70 -17.21
CA ASN A 3 -16.39 -12.01 -17.86
C ASN A 3 -15.59 -12.10 -19.17
N ILE A 4 -15.48 -10.99 -19.90
CA ILE A 4 -14.67 -10.91 -21.13
C ILE A 4 -13.19 -11.09 -20.77
N ALA A 5 -12.71 -10.38 -19.74
CA ALA A 5 -11.33 -10.49 -19.28
C ALA A 5 -10.98 -11.90 -18.76
N VAL A 6 -11.96 -12.64 -18.22
CA VAL A 6 -11.77 -14.06 -17.87
C VAL A 6 -11.66 -14.93 -19.12
N HIS A 7 -12.54 -14.74 -20.09
CA HIS A 7 -12.50 -15.50 -21.35
C HIS A 7 -11.22 -15.24 -22.15
N GLU A 8 -10.70 -14.02 -22.10
CA GLU A 8 -9.46 -13.61 -22.78
C GLU A 8 -8.18 -14.01 -22.04
N GLY A 9 -8.28 -14.70 -20.90
CA GLY A 9 -7.11 -15.14 -20.12
C GLY A 9 -6.36 -14.02 -19.42
N ILE A 10 -7.00 -12.84 -19.25
CA ILE A 10 -6.45 -11.68 -18.55
C ILE A 10 -6.65 -11.85 -17.03
N LEU A 11 -7.80 -12.38 -16.63
CA LEU A 11 -8.17 -12.65 -15.25
C LEU A 11 -8.51 -14.13 -15.04
N ASP A 12 -8.12 -14.67 -13.89
CA ASP A 12 -8.68 -15.91 -13.37
C ASP A 12 -9.84 -15.58 -12.42
N LYS A 13 -10.91 -16.37 -12.48
CA LYS A 13 -11.99 -16.32 -11.49
C LYS A 13 -11.82 -17.45 -10.48
N VAL A 14 -11.69 -17.11 -9.19
CA VAL A 14 -11.59 -18.06 -8.08
C VAL A 14 -12.74 -17.80 -7.11
N GLY A 15 -13.81 -18.59 -7.23
CA GLY A 15 -15.05 -18.37 -6.49
C GLY A 15 -15.70 -17.04 -6.86
N SER A 16 -15.88 -16.15 -5.88
CA SER A 16 -16.37 -14.78 -6.07
C SER A 16 -15.27 -13.74 -6.31
N LYS A 17 -14.00 -14.16 -6.34
CA LYS A 17 -12.85 -13.26 -6.49
C LYS A 17 -12.26 -13.36 -7.90
N TYR A 18 -11.62 -12.28 -8.32
CA TYR A 18 -10.84 -12.21 -9.55
C TYR A 18 -9.38 -11.94 -9.19
N LYS A 19 -8.47 -12.55 -9.93
CA LYS A 19 -7.03 -12.25 -9.87
C LYS A 19 -6.51 -12.10 -11.30
N PHE A 20 -5.44 -11.33 -11.49
CA PHE A 20 -4.74 -11.36 -12.78
C PHE A 20 -4.16 -12.74 -13.01
N ALA A 21 -4.27 -13.23 -14.25
CA ALA A 21 -3.72 -14.53 -14.61
C ALA A 21 -2.19 -14.53 -14.50
N HIS A 22 -1.55 -13.39 -14.80
CA HIS A 22 -0.11 -13.20 -14.72
C HIS A 22 0.27 -11.82 -14.18
N ASP A 23 1.38 -11.76 -13.45
CA ASP A 23 1.92 -10.50 -12.89
C ASP A 23 2.23 -9.46 -13.98
N GLN A 24 2.66 -9.89 -15.17
CA GLN A 24 2.94 -8.97 -16.29
C GLN A 24 1.69 -8.23 -16.77
N ILE A 25 0.53 -8.91 -16.77
CA ILE A 25 -0.75 -8.31 -17.13
C ILE A 25 -1.16 -7.29 -16.08
N GLN A 26 -0.99 -7.63 -14.79
CA GLN A 26 -1.22 -6.70 -13.70
C GLN A 26 -0.31 -5.47 -13.81
N LEU A 27 0.97 -5.65 -14.08
CA LEU A 27 1.94 -4.57 -14.23
C LEU A 27 1.60 -3.67 -15.41
N ALA A 28 1.23 -4.23 -16.55
CA ALA A 28 0.80 -3.46 -17.73
C ALA A 28 -0.51 -2.71 -17.47
N ALA A 29 -1.52 -3.35 -16.88
CA ALA A 29 -2.76 -2.69 -16.52
C ALA A 29 -2.53 -1.56 -15.50
N TYR A 30 -1.69 -1.80 -14.51
CA TYR A 30 -1.33 -0.82 -13.49
C TYR A 30 -0.55 0.37 -14.07
N SER A 31 0.39 0.13 -14.99
CA SER A 31 1.21 1.19 -15.61
C SER A 31 0.41 2.13 -16.53
N LEU A 32 -0.75 1.69 -17.02
CA LEU A 32 -1.66 2.52 -17.81
C LEU A 32 -2.43 3.55 -16.96
N ILE A 33 -2.49 3.38 -15.64
CA ILE A 33 -3.19 4.31 -14.74
C ILE A 33 -2.30 5.54 -14.53
N PRO A 34 -2.82 6.78 -14.67
CA PRO A 34 -2.05 7.98 -14.35
C PRO A 34 -1.51 7.97 -12.91
N LYS A 35 -0.28 8.45 -12.71
CA LYS A 35 0.40 8.37 -11.39
C LYS A 35 -0.42 9.01 -10.26
N CYS A 36 -1.08 10.13 -10.51
CA CYS A 36 -1.95 10.80 -9.54
C CYS A 36 -3.13 9.91 -9.14
N GLU A 37 -3.74 9.22 -10.10
CA GLU A 37 -4.82 8.26 -9.84
C GLU A 37 -4.31 7.04 -9.08
N GLN A 38 -3.16 6.48 -9.46
CA GLN A 38 -2.52 5.39 -8.70
C GLN A 38 -2.31 5.78 -7.23
N SER A 39 -1.80 6.98 -6.97
CA SER A 39 -1.59 7.47 -5.61
C SER A 39 -2.90 7.57 -4.83
N SER A 40 -3.97 8.08 -5.45
CA SER A 40 -5.29 8.14 -4.82
C SER A 40 -5.84 6.75 -4.46
N TRP A 41 -5.64 5.75 -5.32
CA TRP A 41 -6.05 4.37 -5.05
C TRP A 41 -5.28 3.75 -3.89
N HIS A 42 -3.96 3.97 -3.85
CA HIS A 42 -3.12 3.50 -2.75
C HIS A 42 -3.51 4.11 -1.41
N LEU A 43 -3.79 5.41 -1.38
CA LEU A 43 -4.33 6.07 -0.18
C LEU A 43 -5.67 5.46 0.23
N ARG A 44 -6.57 5.21 -0.73
CA ARG A 44 -7.88 4.62 -0.46
C ARG A 44 -7.77 3.20 0.10
N ILE A 45 -6.86 2.38 -0.42
CA ILE A 45 -6.60 1.03 0.10
C ILE A 45 -6.08 1.13 1.55
N GLY A 46 -5.11 1.99 1.82
CA GLY A 46 -4.60 2.21 3.17
C GLY A 46 -5.69 2.65 4.16
N GLN A 47 -6.57 3.56 3.75
CA GLN A 47 -7.72 3.98 4.57
C GLN A 47 -8.69 2.83 4.81
N LEU A 48 -9.01 2.03 3.79
CA LEU A 48 -9.88 0.87 3.93
C LEU A 48 -9.28 -0.17 4.89
N LEU A 49 -7.96 -0.36 4.89
CA LEU A 49 -7.29 -1.24 5.86
C LEU A 49 -7.53 -0.73 7.29
N ILE A 50 -7.32 0.57 7.54
CA ILE A 50 -7.56 1.21 8.84
C ILE A 50 -9.02 1.04 9.26
N ASP A 51 -9.96 1.30 8.36
CA ASP A 51 -11.40 1.30 8.67
C ASP A 51 -11.96 -0.11 8.93
N SER A 52 -11.29 -1.17 8.45
CA SER A 52 -11.82 -2.55 8.46
C SER A 52 -11.13 -3.50 9.44
N HIS A 53 -10.11 -3.05 10.18
CA HIS A 53 -9.30 -3.91 11.05
C HIS A 53 -9.13 -3.30 12.43
N THR A 54 -8.94 -4.16 13.44
CA THR A 54 -8.57 -3.73 14.80
C THR A 54 -7.10 -3.28 14.86
N ASP A 55 -6.72 -2.59 15.93
CA ASP A 55 -5.34 -2.15 16.13
C ASP A 55 -4.34 -3.33 16.14
N GLU A 56 -4.71 -4.49 16.73
CA GLU A 56 -3.86 -5.68 16.71
C GLU A 56 -3.66 -6.23 15.29
N GLN A 57 -4.73 -6.23 14.49
CA GLN A 57 -4.67 -6.66 13.10
C GLN A 57 -3.84 -5.69 12.25
N LEU A 58 -4.02 -4.37 12.44
CA LEU A 58 -3.23 -3.33 11.80
C LEU A 58 -1.75 -3.44 12.14
N GLU A 59 -1.42 -3.73 13.39
CA GLU A 59 -0.05 -3.98 13.81
C GLU A 59 0.54 -5.21 13.10
N ALA A 60 -0.22 -6.30 12.96
CA ALA A 60 0.23 -7.48 12.22
C ALA A 60 0.51 -7.17 10.73
N MET A 61 -0.28 -6.30 10.11
CA MET A 61 -0.13 -5.88 8.72
C MET A 61 0.59 -4.54 8.53
N LEU A 62 1.33 -4.06 9.56
CA LEU A 62 1.90 -2.71 9.57
C LEU A 62 2.71 -2.39 8.31
N PHE A 63 3.51 -3.34 7.81
CA PHE A 63 4.28 -3.16 6.58
C PHE A 63 3.41 -2.96 5.34
N LEU A 64 2.33 -3.74 5.20
CA LEU A 64 1.37 -3.57 4.11
C LEU A 64 0.68 -2.20 4.21
N LEU A 65 0.26 -1.81 5.41
CA LEU A 65 -0.38 -0.52 5.65
C LEU A 65 0.52 0.64 5.23
N VAL A 66 1.77 0.68 5.73
CA VAL A 66 2.68 1.78 5.40
C VAL A 66 3.11 1.78 3.94
N ASP A 67 3.25 0.62 3.29
CA ASP A 67 3.52 0.55 1.84
C ASP A 67 2.40 1.23 1.03
N GLN A 68 1.14 0.89 1.34
CA GLN A 68 -0.01 1.50 0.67
C GLN A 68 -0.05 3.01 0.91
N LEU A 69 0.10 3.46 2.16
CA LEU A 69 0.04 4.88 2.47
C LEU A 69 1.23 5.66 1.87
N ASN A 70 2.43 5.07 1.81
CA ASN A 70 3.61 5.69 1.19
C ASN A 70 3.43 5.84 -0.33
N ARG A 71 2.87 4.84 -1.02
CA ARG A 71 2.52 4.95 -2.44
C ARG A 71 1.40 5.97 -2.68
N GLY A 72 0.55 6.17 -1.67
CA GLY A 72 -0.49 7.19 -1.64
C GLY A 72 -0.06 8.59 -1.20
N LYS A 73 1.22 8.82 -0.87
CA LYS A 73 1.66 10.03 -0.18
C LYS A 73 1.45 11.33 -0.96
N GLU A 74 1.48 11.27 -2.30
CA GLU A 74 1.23 12.43 -3.16
C GLU A 74 -0.23 12.91 -3.07
N ALA A 75 -1.17 12.02 -2.73
CA ALA A 75 -2.58 12.35 -2.54
C ALA A 75 -2.91 12.87 -1.12
N ILE A 76 -1.97 12.81 -0.18
CA ILE A 76 -2.18 13.30 1.19
C ILE A 76 -1.84 14.79 1.26
N THR A 77 -2.86 15.64 1.37
CA THR A 77 -2.68 17.10 1.42
C THR A 77 -2.70 17.65 2.86
N GLU A 78 -3.49 17.06 3.73
CA GLU A 78 -3.60 17.46 5.14
C GLU A 78 -2.32 17.15 5.91
N GLU A 79 -1.83 18.12 6.68
CA GLU A 79 -0.61 17.98 7.46
C GLU A 79 -0.72 16.92 8.56
N CYS A 80 -1.84 16.87 9.27
CA CYS A 80 -2.10 15.87 10.32
C CYS A 80 -1.98 14.43 9.79
N LYS A 81 -2.52 14.16 8.59
CA LYS A 81 -2.42 12.84 7.95
C LYS A 81 -0.98 12.51 7.55
N ARG A 82 -0.19 13.50 7.15
CA ARG A 82 1.23 13.33 6.80
C ARG A 82 2.09 13.04 8.03
N ILE A 83 1.79 13.68 9.16
CA ILE A 83 2.40 13.38 10.46
C ILE A 83 2.04 11.96 10.88
N HIS A 84 0.76 11.58 10.80
CA HIS A 84 0.33 10.22 11.15
C HIS A 84 1.03 9.14 10.32
N LEU A 85 1.18 9.34 9.01
CA LEU A 85 1.96 8.44 8.15
C LEU A 85 3.44 8.36 8.59
N ALA A 86 4.05 9.48 8.98
CA ALA A 86 5.43 9.49 9.47
C ALA A 86 5.58 8.67 10.77
N GLU A 87 4.61 8.73 11.69
CA GLU A 87 4.58 7.93 12.91
C GLU A 87 4.43 6.44 12.62
N LEU A 88 3.56 6.06 11.68
CA LEU A 88 3.41 4.68 11.24
C LEU A 88 4.70 4.15 10.59
N ASN A 89 5.36 4.95 9.75
CA ASN A 89 6.66 4.62 9.17
C ASN A 89 7.75 4.45 10.23
N LEU A 90 7.78 5.31 11.26
CA LEU A 90 8.71 5.17 12.37
C LEU A 90 8.48 3.86 13.13
N ARG A 91 7.22 3.48 13.37
CA ARG A 91 6.86 2.19 13.98
C ARG A 91 7.30 1.03 13.10
N ALA A 92 7.05 1.09 11.79
CA ALA A 92 7.46 0.07 10.84
C ALA A 92 8.99 -0.10 10.80
N GLY A 93 9.75 1.00 10.79
CA GLY A 93 11.21 0.96 10.85
C GLY A 93 11.74 0.30 12.13
N LYS A 94 11.16 0.65 13.29
CA LYS A 94 11.48 -0.01 14.58
C LYS A 94 11.19 -1.51 14.54
N LYS A 95 10.02 -1.89 14.02
CA LYS A 95 9.62 -3.30 13.86
C LYS A 95 10.56 -4.07 12.94
N ALA A 96 10.90 -3.49 11.78
CA ALA A 96 11.84 -4.07 10.81
C ALA A 96 13.24 -4.27 11.40
N LYS A 97 13.70 -3.36 12.26
CA LYS A 97 14.98 -3.47 12.96
C LYS A 97 14.99 -4.68 13.91
N VAL A 98 13.90 -4.90 14.64
CA VAL A 98 13.76 -6.04 15.57
C VAL A 98 13.62 -7.36 14.81
N SER A 99 12.94 -7.38 13.66
CA SER A 99 12.73 -8.59 12.86
C SER A 99 13.91 -8.97 11.96
N GLY A 100 15.03 -8.23 11.98
CA GLY A 100 16.22 -8.51 11.17
C GLY A 100 16.10 -8.13 9.69
N VAL A 101 15.04 -7.43 9.27
CA VAL A 101 14.83 -7.01 7.87
C VAL A 101 15.47 -5.63 7.66
N PHE A 102 16.80 -5.63 7.59
CA PHE A 102 17.61 -4.40 7.67
C PHE A 102 17.40 -3.45 6.47
N SER A 103 17.19 -3.98 5.26
CA SER A 103 16.97 -3.16 4.05
C SER A 103 15.66 -2.36 4.09
N SER A 104 14.57 -2.96 4.57
CA SER A 104 13.27 -2.28 4.70
C SER A 104 13.26 -1.29 5.87
N SER A 105 14.02 -1.56 6.93
CA SER A 105 14.10 -0.68 8.12
C SER A 105 14.60 0.73 7.76
N ALA A 106 15.66 0.83 6.96
CA ALA A 106 16.20 2.11 6.49
C ALA A 106 15.22 2.91 5.63
N VAL A 107 14.48 2.22 4.74
CA VAL A 107 13.45 2.85 3.88
C VAL A 107 12.34 3.46 4.72
N TYR A 108 11.79 2.72 5.69
CA TYR A 108 10.71 3.23 6.54
C TYR A 108 11.19 4.34 7.48
N PHE A 109 12.41 4.28 8.01
CA PHE A 109 12.95 5.39 8.80
C PHE A 109 13.17 6.66 7.98
N ALA A 110 13.66 6.55 6.74
CA ALA A 110 13.84 7.70 5.87
C ALA A 110 12.49 8.37 5.55
N GLU A 111 11.46 7.59 5.21
CA GLU A 111 10.11 8.12 4.98
C GLU A 111 9.48 8.72 6.26
N GLY A 112 9.80 8.18 7.44
CA GLY A 112 9.37 8.73 8.73
C GLY A 112 10.09 10.01 9.16
N ASN A 113 11.34 10.22 8.72
CA ASN A 113 12.16 11.37 9.15
C ASN A 113 12.03 12.61 8.26
N ASN A 114 11.48 12.50 7.05
CA ASN A 114 11.38 13.59 6.07
C ASN A 114 10.48 14.79 6.48
N ARG A 115 10.02 14.89 7.74
CA ARG A 115 9.15 15.97 8.25
C ARG A 115 9.42 16.41 9.69
N ARG A 116 10.60 16.11 10.23
CA ARG A 116 11.03 16.65 11.54
C ARG A 116 11.75 18.00 11.47
N VAL A 117 11.69 18.69 10.32
CA VAL A 117 12.31 20.00 10.10
C VAL A 117 11.29 20.95 9.48
#